data_AF-A0A4R4LCR5-F1
#
_entry.id   AF-A0A4R4LCR5-F1
#
_cell.length_a   1.000
_cell.length_b   1.000
_cell.length_c   1.000
_cell.angle_alpha   90.00
_cell.angle_beta   90.00
_cell.angle_gamma   90.00
#
_symmetry.space_group_name_H-M   'P 1'
#
loop_
_entity.id
_entity.type
_entity.pdbx_description
1 polymer ?
#
loop_
_entity_poly.entity_id
_entity_poly.type
_entity_poly.pdbx_seq_one_letter_code
_entity_poly.pdbx_strand_id
1 'polypeptide(L)'
;MLDVVAHDADAVGVLNRVVVQHNDLGRVEWPGAREIAQQHAEHYGLRFEVRSRRGPDLLDDIRRRGKFPDAARRWCTSDHKRGPGRTLLTELTRELALDRPARIVQCYGFRAQESPGRAAKEPFAYDRGASTQTTRQVWTWLPILGWTVDQVWDRIRASGLPYHPVYDEGMSRLFSPQFADVSVSSTSAASHRPQAATRHRRRT
;
A
#
# COMPACT_ATOMS: atom_id res chain seq x y z
N MET A 1 -8.32 -4.24 -6.49
CA MET A 1 -8.33 -4.89 -5.16
C MET A 1 -9.43 -4.30 -4.27
N LEU A 2 -9.47 -2.98 -4.04
CA LEU A 2 -10.52 -2.38 -3.20
C LEU A 2 -11.92 -2.77 -3.67
N ASP A 3 -12.16 -2.69 -4.98
CA ASP A 3 -13.38 -3.16 -5.62
C ASP A 3 -13.78 -4.60 -5.20
N VAL A 4 -12.85 -5.57 -5.22
CA VAL A 4 -13.13 -6.96 -4.81
C VAL A 4 -13.47 -7.04 -3.33
N VAL A 5 -12.71 -6.34 -2.49
CA VAL A 5 -12.96 -6.30 -1.03
C VAL A 5 -14.32 -5.68 -0.73
N ALA A 6 -14.70 -4.62 -1.44
CA ALA A 6 -16.00 -3.96 -1.26
C ALA A 6 -17.14 -4.92 -1.64
N HIS A 7 -17.07 -5.57 -2.81
CA HIS A 7 -18.10 -6.53 -3.22
C HIS A 7 -18.21 -7.72 -2.26
N ASP A 8 -17.09 -8.31 -1.85
CA ASP A 8 -17.09 -9.46 -0.94
C ASP A 8 -17.58 -9.06 0.48
N ALA A 9 -17.25 -7.86 0.94
CA ALA A 9 -17.74 -7.34 2.22
C ALA A 9 -19.23 -6.99 2.17
N ASP A 10 -19.72 -6.44 1.06
CA ASP A 10 -21.13 -6.13 0.84
C ASP A 10 -21.97 -7.40 0.76
N ALA A 11 -21.49 -8.41 0.01
CA ALA A 11 -22.15 -9.71 -0.12
C ALA A 11 -22.41 -10.42 1.21
N VAL A 12 -21.61 -10.14 2.24
CA VAL A 12 -21.77 -10.69 3.60
C VAL A 12 -22.27 -9.65 4.62
N GLY A 13 -22.70 -8.47 4.17
CA GLY A 13 -23.34 -7.45 4.99
C GLY A 13 -22.42 -6.74 5.99
N VAL A 14 -21.12 -6.63 5.68
CA VAL A 14 -20.11 -5.98 6.54
C VAL A 14 -19.37 -4.83 5.87
N LEU A 15 -19.86 -4.32 4.74
CA LEU A 15 -19.25 -3.19 4.03
C LEU A 15 -19.02 -1.97 4.94
N ASN A 16 -19.98 -1.69 5.83
CA ASN A 16 -19.89 -0.61 6.81
C ASN A 16 -18.75 -0.75 7.85
N ARG A 17 -18.06 -1.90 7.88
CA ARG A 17 -16.89 -2.15 8.73
C ARG A 17 -15.56 -2.00 7.97
N VAL A 18 -15.60 -1.75 6.67
CA VAL A 18 -14.40 -1.60 5.84
C VAL A 18 -13.84 -0.19 5.99
N VAL A 19 -12.53 -0.12 6.24
CA VAL A 19 -11.78 1.13 6.32
C VAL A 19 -10.62 1.08 5.32
N VAL A 20 -10.52 2.09 4.47
CA VAL A 20 -9.44 2.24 3.50
C VAL A 20 -8.31 3.05 4.13
N GLN A 21 -7.10 2.49 4.15
CA GLN A 21 -5.93 3.15 4.69
C GLN A 21 -4.96 3.58 3.59
N HIS A 22 -4.63 4.88 3.54
CA HIS A 22 -3.56 5.43 2.72
C HIS A 22 -2.34 5.75 3.58
N ASN A 23 -1.19 5.12 3.31
CA ASN A 23 0.06 5.42 4.01
C ASN A 23 0.84 6.47 3.21
N ASP A 24 0.61 7.73 3.55
CA ASP A 24 1.18 8.92 2.92
C ASP A 24 2.69 9.03 3.22
N LEU A 25 3.49 9.07 2.17
CA LEU A 25 4.95 9.20 2.25
C LEU A 25 5.42 10.65 2.00
N GLY A 26 4.50 11.60 1.88
CA GLY A 26 4.75 13.02 1.66
C GLY A 26 5.36 13.29 0.29
N ARG A 27 6.40 14.14 0.27
CA ARG A 27 7.10 14.59 -0.95
C ARG A 27 7.76 13.49 -1.80
N VAL A 28 7.67 12.23 -1.37
CA VAL A 28 8.22 11.08 -2.09
C VAL A 28 7.12 10.28 -2.81
N GLU A 29 5.86 10.64 -2.67
CA GLU A 29 4.72 10.00 -3.34
C GLU A 29 4.48 10.57 -4.75
N TRP A 30 3.82 9.81 -5.61
CA TRP A 30 3.38 10.31 -6.92
C TRP A 30 2.28 11.36 -6.74
N PRO A 31 2.32 12.49 -7.46
CA PRO A 31 1.20 13.43 -7.50
C PRO A 31 -0.08 12.72 -7.94
N GLY A 32 -1.20 12.94 -7.24
CA GLY A 32 -2.49 12.33 -7.58
C GLY A 32 -2.73 10.94 -6.96
N ALA A 33 -1.72 10.29 -6.36
CA ALA A 33 -1.89 8.94 -5.82
C ALA A 33 -2.87 8.88 -4.64
N ARG A 34 -2.79 9.86 -3.73
CA ARG A 34 -3.72 9.98 -2.60
C ARG A 34 -5.14 10.28 -3.09
N GLU A 35 -5.26 11.20 -4.03
CA GLU A 35 -6.53 11.68 -4.57
C GLU A 35 -7.28 10.52 -5.25
N ILE A 36 -6.59 9.71 -6.05
CA ILE A 36 -7.18 8.51 -6.68
C ILE A 36 -7.58 7.49 -5.61
N ALA A 37 -6.75 7.25 -4.60
CA ALA A 37 -7.08 6.32 -3.51
C ALA A 37 -8.33 6.77 -2.73
N GLN A 38 -8.45 8.08 -2.50
CA GLN A 38 -9.62 8.68 -1.85
C GLN A 38 -10.88 8.54 -2.71
N GLN A 39 -10.80 8.86 -4.01
CA GLN A 39 -11.92 8.69 -4.95
C GLN A 39 -12.42 7.24 -4.98
N HIS A 40 -11.51 6.26 -4.92
CA HIS A 40 -11.90 4.85 -4.86
C HIS A 40 -12.65 4.52 -3.57
N ALA A 41 -12.23 5.06 -2.43
CA ALA A 41 -12.94 4.86 -1.16
C ALA A 41 -14.33 5.51 -1.19
N GLU A 42 -14.42 6.74 -1.69
CA GLU A 42 -15.67 7.51 -1.83
C GLU A 42 -16.68 6.80 -2.73
N HIS A 43 -16.22 6.22 -3.85
CA HIS A 43 -17.08 5.45 -4.76
C HIS A 43 -17.81 4.29 -4.06
N TYR A 44 -17.19 3.66 -3.07
CA TYR A 44 -17.80 2.58 -2.28
C TYR A 44 -18.40 3.06 -0.94
N GLY A 45 -18.44 4.37 -0.69
CA GLY A 45 -18.92 4.93 0.57
C GLY A 45 -18.08 4.54 1.80
N LEU A 46 -16.79 4.28 1.62
CA LEU A 46 -15.91 3.75 2.65
C LEU A 46 -15.17 4.85 3.42
N ARG A 47 -14.97 4.64 4.73
CA ARG A 47 -14.12 5.50 5.57
C ARG A 47 -12.68 5.48 5.03
N PHE A 48 -12.14 6.66 4.75
CA PHE A 48 -10.77 6.84 4.24
C PHE A 48 -9.86 7.45 5.30
N GLU A 49 -8.76 6.76 5.63
CA GLU A 49 -7.84 7.09 6.70
C GLU A 49 -6.42 7.32 6.15
N VAL A 50 -5.91 8.53 6.30
CA VAL A 50 -4.55 8.89 5.88
C VAL A 50 -3.59 8.79 7.05
N ARG A 51 -2.50 8.05 6.88
CA ARG A 51 -1.48 7.82 7.90
C ARG A 51 -0.11 8.15 7.38
N SER A 52 0.65 8.91 8.15
CA SER A 52 2.03 9.24 7.86
C SER A 52 2.89 9.04 9.09
N ARG A 53 4.20 8.84 8.87
CA ARG A 53 5.15 8.79 9.98
C ARG A 53 5.24 10.17 10.63
N ARG A 54 5.20 10.23 11.96
CA ARG A 54 5.57 11.43 12.72
C ARG A 54 7.09 11.60 12.73
N GLY A 55 7.58 12.80 12.46
CA GLY A 55 9.01 13.12 12.46
C GLY A 55 9.64 13.03 11.07
N PRO A 56 10.92 12.60 10.95
CA PRO A 56 11.65 12.64 9.68
C PRO A 56 10.98 11.82 8.59
N ASP A 57 10.95 12.34 7.36
CA ASP A 57 10.41 11.60 6.23
C ASP A 57 11.44 10.61 5.64
N LEU A 58 11.04 9.90 4.58
CA LEU A 58 11.90 8.91 3.95
C LEU A 58 13.20 9.53 3.40
N LEU A 59 13.12 10.74 2.83
CA LEU A 59 14.30 11.44 2.32
C LEU A 59 15.23 11.89 3.45
N ASP A 60 14.68 12.32 4.58
CA ASP A 60 15.47 12.69 5.75
C ASP A 60 16.20 11.48 6.34
N ASP A 61 15.53 10.31 6.37
CA ASP A 61 16.16 9.06 6.75
C ASP A 61 17.25 8.61 5.76
N ILE A 62 17.04 8.77 4.44
CA ILE A 62 18.07 8.50 3.42
C ILE A 62 19.30 9.37 3.67
N ARG A 63 19.09 10.69 3.86
CA ARG A 63 20.17 11.64 4.14
C ARG A 63 20.93 11.29 5.42
N ARG A 64 20.21 11.03 6.51
CA ARG A 64 20.79 10.70 7.81
C ARG A 64 21.58 9.39 7.76
N ARG A 65 21.07 8.38 7.05
CA ARG A 65 21.71 7.05 6.95
C ARG A 65 22.81 7.01 5.88
N GLY A 66 22.89 8.00 5.01
CA GLY A 66 23.82 8.05 3.87
C GLY A 66 23.59 6.95 2.84
N LYS A 67 22.39 6.35 2.78
CA LYS A 67 22.09 5.22 1.88
C LYS A 67 20.60 5.09 1.59
N PHE A 68 20.29 4.65 0.36
CA PHE A 68 18.94 4.26 -0.03
C PHE A 68 18.55 2.92 0.63
N PRO A 69 17.26 2.69 0.93
CA PRO A 69 16.77 1.39 1.37
C PRO A 69 16.98 0.34 0.29
N ASP A 70 17.33 -0.86 0.72
CA ASP A 70 17.52 -2.02 -0.15
C ASP A 70 16.57 -3.16 0.28
N ALA A 71 16.46 -4.20 -0.55
CA ALA A 71 15.56 -5.33 -0.29
C ALA A 71 15.94 -6.13 0.97
N ALA A 72 17.21 -6.07 1.39
CA ALA A 72 17.74 -6.72 2.59
C ALA A 72 17.45 -5.90 3.86
N ARG A 73 17.41 -4.58 3.74
CA ARG A 73 17.26 -3.59 4.81
C ARG A 73 15.98 -2.80 4.56
N ARG A 74 14.86 -3.48 4.75
CA ARG A 74 13.48 -2.98 4.52
C ARG A 74 13.02 -1.94 5.56
N TRP A 75 13.92 -1.07 6.02
CA TRP A 75 13.62 -0.05 7.03
C TRP A 75 12.58 0.95 6.51
N CYS A 76 12.53 1.25 5.20
CA CYS A 76 11.48 2.09 4.63
C CYS A 76 10.08 1.46 4.79
N THR A 77 9.95 0.14 4.61
CA THR A 77 8.67 -0.57 4.76
C THR A 77 8.30 -0.76 6.23
N SER A 78 9.29 -0.93 7.10
CA SER A 78 9.07 -0.99 8.55
C SER A 78 8.59 0.35 9.09
N ASP A 79 9.40 1.39 8.89
CA ASP A 79 9.32 2.63 9.65
C ASP A 79 8.30 3.60 9.02
N HIS A 80 8.18 3.61 7.68
CA HIS A 80 7.35 4.57 6.96
C HIS A 80 6.04 3.98 6.45
N LYS A 81 5.88 2.64 6.44
CA LYS A 81 4.66 1.98 5.96
C LYS A 81 3.96 1.19 7.08
N ARG A 82 4.61 0.15 7.60
CA ARG A 82 4.01 -0.75 8.61
C ARG A 82 3.79 -0.06 9.96
N GLY A 83 4.73 0.78 10.40
CA GLY A 83 4.61 1.53 11.66
C GLY A 83 3.35 2.40 11.70
N PRO A 84 3.21 3.38 10.79
CA PRO A 84 1.99 4.19 10.65
C PRO A 84 0.75 3.33 10.37
N GLY A 85 0.91 2.27 9.56
CA GLY A 85 -0.08 1.22 9.33
C GLY A 85 -0.78 0.74 10.60
N ARG A 86 0.03 0.32 11.58
CA ARG A 86 -0.42 -0.37 12.79
C ARG A 86 -1.02 0.55 13.86
N THR A 87 -0.84 1.87 13.75
CA THR A 87 -1.51 2.80 14.67
C THR A 87 -3.01 2.77 14.43
N LEU A 88 -3.45 2.75 13.16
CA LEU A 88 -4.86 2.61 12.80
C LEU A 88 -5.47 1.32 13.35
N LEU A 89 -4.78 0.17 13.24
CA LEU A 89 -5.27 -1.08 13.84
C LEU A 89 -5.50 -0.95 15.35
N THR A 90 -4.66 -0.20 16.04
CA THR A 90 -4.78 0.03 17.48
C THR A 90 -5.95 0.95 17.80
N GLU A 91 -6.15 2.01 17.02
CA GLU A 91 -7.29 2.93 17.14
C GLU A 91 -8.61 2.20 16.87
N LEU A 92 -8.72 1.47 15.75
CA LEU A 92 -9.92 0.68 15.42
C LEU A 92 -10.24 -0.37 16.50
N THR A 93 -9.21 -1.03 17.05
CA THR A 93 -9.43 -1.98 18.16
C THR A 93 -10.05 -1.30 19.38
N ARG A 94 -9.64 -0.06 19.69
CA ARG A 94 -10.20 0.72 20.80
C ARG A 94 -11.61 1.23 20.50
N GLU A 95 -11.84 1.72 19.27
CA GLU A 95 -13.15 2.19 18.81
C GLU A 95 -14.21 1.08 18.89
N LEU A 96 -13.83 -0.16 18.60
CA LEU A 96 -14.74 -1.32 18.71
C LEU A 96 -15.13 -1.65 20.15
N ALA A 97 -14.34 -1.23 21.15
CA ALA A 97 -14.61 -1.36 22.58
C ALA A 97 -15.17 -2.75 23.01
N LEU A 98 -14.56 -3.83 22.50
CA LEU A 98 -15.03 -5.20 22.75
C LEU A 98 -14.43 -5.78 24.04
N ASP A 99 -15.23 -6.55 24.77
CA ASP A 99 -14.77 -7.38 25.92
C ASP A 99 -13.99 -8.63 25.49
N ARG A 100 -13.69 -8.75 24.19
CA ARG A 100 -12.94 -9.86 23.58
C ARG A 100 -11.97 -9.32 22.55
N PRO A 101 -10.92 -10.09 22.18
CA PRO A 101 -10.01 -9.66 21.13
C PRO A 101 -10.75 -9.33 19.82
N ALA A 102 -10.50 -8.13 19.29
CA ALA A 102 -11.03 -7.70 18.00
C ALA A 102 -10.48 -8.60 16.89
N ARG A 103 -11.33 -9.00 15.93
CA ARG A 103 -10.90 -9.76 14.75
C ARG A 103 -10.82 -8.81 13.56
N ILE A 104 -9.62 -8.62 13.03
CA ILE A 104 -9.36 -7.65 11.97
C ILE A 104 -8.75 -8.37 10.77
N VAL A 105 -9.27 -8.10 9.58
CA VAL A 105 -8.71 -8.58 8.31
C VAL A 105 -8.03 -7.40 7.61
N GLN A 106 -6.72 -7.50 7.42
CA GLN A 106 -5.95 -6.58 6.58
C GLN A 106 -5.92 -7.10 5.15
N CYS A 107 -6.46 -6.31 4.23
CA CYS A 107 -6.51 -6.66 2.81
C CYS A 107 -5.33 -6.02 2.05
N TYR A 108 -4.63 -6.79 1.22
CA TYR A 108 -3.60 -6.26 0.33
C TYR A 108 -3.79 -6.71 -1.11
N GLY A 109 -3.46 -5.84 -2.07
CA GLY A 109 -3.57 -6.09 -3.50
C GLY A 109 -2.35 -6.77 -4.10
N PHE A 110 -1.70 -7.68 -3.37
CA PHE A 110 -0.54 -8.40 -3.92
C PHE A 110 -1.00 -9.46 -4.90
N ARG A 111 -0.23 -9.64 -5.98
CA ARG A 111 -0.42 -10.73 -6.95
C ARG A 111 0.83 -11.60 -7.04
N ALA A 112 0.66 -12.88 -7.35
CA ALA A 112 1.77 -13.81 -7.48
C ALA A 112 2.75 -13.38 -8.60
N GLN A 113 2.22 -12.92 -9.74
CA GLN A 113 3.01 -12.43 -10.90
C GLN A 113 3.86 -11.17 -10.59
N GLU A 114 3.45 -10.41 -9.58
CA GLU A 114 4.30 -9.89 -8.52
C GLU A 114 5.83 -10.09 -8.60
N SER A 115 6.23 -11.12 -7.90
CA SER A 115 7.61 -11.50 -7.68
C SER A 115 7.57 -12.88 -7.04
N PRO A 116 8.69 -13.62 -7.04
CA PRO A 116 8.76 -14.90 -6.33
C PRO A 116 8.31 -14.80 -4.86
N GLY A 117 8.64 -13.69 -4.19
CA GLY A 117 8.24 -13.44 -2.80
C GLY A 117 6.76 -13.09 -2.61
N ARG A 118 6.03 -12.70 -3.66
CA ARG A 118 4.56 -12.61 -3.63
C ARG A 118 3.91 -13.95 -3.96
N ALA A 119 4.45 -14.68 -4.93
CA ALA A 119 3.98 -16.00 -5.31
C ALA A 119 4.03 -16.99 -4.13
N ALA A 120 5.02 -16.88 -3.24
CA ALA A 120 5.14 -17.72 -2.05
C ALA A 120 4.21 -17.31 -0.88
N LYS A 121 3.28 -16.38 -1.05
CA LYS A 121 2.35 -15.96 0.01
C LYS A 121 1.10 -16.83 0.02
N GLU A 122 0.55 -17.03 1.20
CA GLU A 122 -0.78 -17.63 1.35
C GLU A 122 -1.88 -16.58 1.08
N PRO A 123 -2.98 -16.95 0.39
CA PRO A 123 -4.12 -16.05 0.17
C PRO A 123 -4.74 -15.51 1.46
N PHE A 124 -4.74 -16.31 2.53
CA PHE A 124 -5.26 -15.94 3.84
C PHE A 124 -4.35 -16.47 4.95
N ALA A 125 -3.78 -15.59 5.76
CA ALA A 125 -2.78 -15.97 6.76
C ALA A 125 -2.91 -15.17 8.06
N TYR A 126 -2.61 -15.80 9.18
CA TYR A 126 -2.57 -15.13 10.48
C TYR A 126 -1.31 -14.25 10.62
N ASP A 127 -1.49 -12.95 10.91
CA ASP A 127 -0.40 -12.03 11.14
C ASP A 127 -0.04 -12.00 12.63
N ARG A 128 0.88 -12.90 13.02
CA ARG A 128 1.43 -12.96 14.39
C ARG A 128 2.06 -11.63 14.80
N GLY A 129 2.68 -10.93 13.86
CA GLY A 129 3.34 -9.68 14.13
C GLY A 129 2.36 -8.58 14.49
N ALA A 130 1.19 -8.51 13.82
CA ALA A 130 0.16 -7.50 14.08
C ALA A 130 -0.82 -7.89 15.20
N SER A 131 -0.87 -9.16 15.60
CA SER A 131 -1.80 -9.67 16.61
C SER A 131 -1.27 -9.56 18.04
N THR A 132 -2.19 -9.49 19.00
CA THR A 132 -1.96 -9.53 20.44
C THR A 132 -3.02 -10.40 21.09
N GLN A 133 -2.61 -11.33 21.97
CA GLN A 133 -3.52 -12.34 22.55
C GLN A 133 -4.75 -11.74 23.23
N THR A 134 -4.60 -10.58 23.87
CA THR A 134 -5.64 -9.95 24.69
C THR A 134 -6.50 -8.93 23.95
N THR A 135 -5.98 -8.28 22.90
CA THR A 135 -6.65 -7.11 22.29
C THR A 135 -7.11 -7.33 20.86
N ARG A 136 -6.33 -8.02 20.03
CA ARG A 136 -6.68 -8.21 18.62
C ARG A 136 -6.04 -9.41 17.97
N GLN A 137 -6.78 -10.06 17.10
CA GLN A 137 -6.33 -11.10 16.20
C GLN A 137 -6.42 -10.54 14.78
N VAL A 138 -5.30 -10.58 14.06
CA VAL A 138 -5.17 -9.95 12.76
C VAL A 138 -4.83 -11.00 11.72
N TRP A 139 -5.61 -11.02 10.64
CA TRP A 139 -5.35 -11.84 9.46
C TRP A 139 -5.00 -10.97 8.27
N THR A 140 -4.17 -11.49 7.39
CA THR A 140 -3.90 -10.93 6.07
C THR A 140 -4.73 -11.67 5.04
N TRP A 141 -5.42 -10.94 4.17
CA TRP A 141 -6.14 -11.48 3.03
C TRP A 141 -5.64 -10.85 1.72
N LEU A 142 -5.37 -11.69 0.72
CA LEU A 142 -4.83 -11.33 -0.59
C LEU A 142 -5.84 -11.74 -1.69
N PRO A 143 -6.93 -10.98 -1.88
CA PRO A 143 -8.07 -11.39 -2.72
C PRO A 143 -7.70 -11.62 -4.19
N ILE A 144 -6.65 -10.94 -4.66
CA ILE A 144 -6.21 -10.99 -6.07
C ILE A 144 -4.88 -11.71 -6.25
N LEU A 145 -4.48 -12.55 -5.27
CA LEU A 145 -3.17 -13.21 -5.31
C LEU A 145 -2.97 -14.03 -6.59
N GLY A 146 -3.99 -14.80 -6.98
CA GLY A 146 -3.97 -15.64 -8.17
C GLY A 146 -4.27 -14.91 -9.48
N TRP A 147 -4.57 -13.61 -9.45
CA TRP A 147 -5.00 -12.89 -10.65
C TRP A 147 -3.84 -12.59 -11.60
N THR A 148 -4.12 -12.78 -12.89
CA THR A 148 -3.27 -12.32 -13.99
C THR A 148 -3.31 -10.79 -14.12
N VAL A 149 -2.35 -10.21 -14.85
CA VAL A 149 -2.38 -8.78 -15.20
C VAL A 149 -3.66 -8.44 -15.98
N ASP A 150 -4.08 -9.30 -16.89
CA ASP A 150 -5.26 -9.07 -17.74
C ASP A 150 -6.54 -9.04 -16.91
N GLN A 151 -6.72 -10.00 -15.99
CA GLN A 151 -7.86 -10.01 -15.07
C GLN A 151 -7.94 -8.74 -14.20
N VAL A 152 -6.79 -8.19 -13.79
CA VAL A 152 -6.76 -6.92 -13.04
C VAL A 152 -7.25 -5.78 -13.92
N TRP A 153 -6.76 -5.69 -15.15
CA TRP A 153 -7.15 -4.62 -16.07
C TRP A 153 -8.60 -4.74 -16.54
N ASP A 154 -9.09 -5.96 -16.78
CA ASP A 154 -10.50 -6.23 -17.05
C ASP A 154 -11.36 -5.72 -15.90
N ARG A 155 -10.95 -5.99 -14.66
CA ARG A 155 -11.69 -5.52 -13.49
C ARG A 155 -11.62 -4.01 -13.31
N ILE A 156 -10.47 -3.37 -13.55
CA ILE A 156 -10.33 -1.91 -13.51
C ILE A 156 -11.26 -1.26 -14.54
N ARG A 157 -11.31 -1.79 -15.77
CA ARG A 157 -12.22 -1.31 -16.81
C ARG A 157 -13.68 -1.50 -16.40
N ALA A 158 -14.02 -2.67 -15.85
CA ALA A 158 -15.38 -2.99 -15.45
C ALA A 158 -15.90 -2.15 -14.28
N SER A 159 -15.02 -1.70 -13.36
CA SER A 159 -15.44 -0.86 -12.23
C SER A 159 -15.72 0.59 -12.61
N GLY A 160 -15.22 1.06 -13.76
CA GLY A 160 -15.34 2.46 -14.18
C GLY A 160 -14.53 3.45 -13.32
N LEU A 161 -13.70 2.95 -12.39
CA LEU A 161 -12.87 3.78 -11.53
C LEU A 161 -11.61 4.26 -12.27
N PRO A 162 -11.13 5.49 -11.98
CA PRO A 162 -9.88 5.98 -12.56
C PRO A 162 -8.70 5.15 -12.05
N TYR A 163 -7.67 4.99 -12.87
CA TYR A 163 -6.37 4.46 -12.44
C TYR A 163 -5.30 5.55 -12.55
N HIS A 164 -4.13 5.31 -11.95
CA HIS A 164 -3.06 6.31 -11.94
C HIS A 164 -2.48 6.52 -13.35
N PRO A 165 -2.38 7.76 -13.86
CA PRO A 165 -1.92 8.02 -15.24
C PRO A 165 -0.54 7.45 -15.59
N VAL A 166 0.34 7.30 -14.60
CA VAL A 166 1.67 6.69 -14.81
C VAL A 166 1.62 5.27 -15.41
N TYR A 167 0.49 4.56 -15.28
CA TYR A 167 0.32 3.26 -15.95
C TYR A 167 0.28 3.40 -17.48
N ASP A 168 -0.23 4.53 -18.00
CA ASP A 168 -0.22 4.85 -19.43
C ASP A 168 1.19 5.17 -19.94
N GLU A 169 2.12 5.50 -19.03
CA GLU A 169 3.54 5.74 -19.35
C GLU A 169 4.38 4.45 -19.44
N GLY A 170 3.72 3.28 -19.41
CA GLY A 170 4.35 1.97 -19.53
C GLY A 170 4.82 1.37 -18.20
N MET A 171 4.47 1.98 -17.07
CA MET A 171 4.83 1.44 -15.76
C MET A 171 3.96 0.24 -15.42
N SER A 172 4.57 -0.90 -15.12
CA SER A 172 3.82 -2.10 -14.70
C SER A 172 3.38 -2.05 -13.23
N ARG A 173 3.98 -1.16 -12.42
CA ARG A 173 3.69 -0.99 -10.98
C ARG A 173 3.97 0.42 -10.48
N LEU A 174 3.14 0.86 -9.54
CA LEU A 174 3.40 2.04 -8.74
C LEU A 174 4.38 1.71 -7.60
N PHE A 175 5.51 2.40 -7.57
CA PHE A 175 6.43 2.48 -6.42
C PHE A 175 6.76 3.95 -6.21
N SER A 176 7.30 4.36 -5.06
CA SER A 176 7.62 5.78 -4.84
C SER A 176 8.59 6.29 -5.93
N PRO A 177 8.30 7.43 -6.61
CA PRO A 177 9.06 7.93 -7.77
C PRO A 177 10.58 8.01 -7.55
N GLN A 178 11.01 8.16 -6.30
CA GLN A 178 12.44 8.22 -5.94
C GLN A 178 13.18 6.88 -6.09
N PHE A 179 12.46 5.77 -6.27
CA PHE A 179 13.00 4.43 -6.46
C PHE A 179 12.94 3.93 -7.91
N ALA A 180 12.51 4.77 -8.86
CA ALA A 180 12.33 4.39 -10.26
C ALA A 180 13.57 3.82 -10.92
N ASP A 181 14.74 4.34 -10.58
CA ASP A 181 16.01 3.90 -11.15
C ASP A 181 16.45 2.50 -10.67
N VAL A 182 15.82 1.92 -9.63
CA VAL A 182 16.26 0.65 -9.01
C VAL A 182 15.50 -0.57 -9.54
N SER A 183 14.34 -0.40 -10.20
CA SER A 183 13.50 -1.56 -10.59
C SER A 183 13.00 -1.60 -12.03
N VAL A 184 13.37 -0.66 -12.90
CA VAL A 184 12.86 -0.66 -14.28
C VAL A 184 13.97 -0.41 -15.30
N SER A 185 14.12 -1.32 -16.26
CA SER A 185 14.95 -1.14 -17.47
C SER A 185 14.28 -0.24 -18.52
N SER A 186 13.19 0.47 -18.17
CA SER A 186 12.44 1.31 -19.10
C SER A 186 12.81 2.78 -18.94
N THR A 187 13.23 3.39 -20.03
CA THR A 187 13.73 4.76 -20.19
C THR A 187 12.74 5.87 -19.78
N SER A 188 11.45 5.55 -19.58
CA SER A 188 10.36 6.52 -19.36
C SER A 188 10.39 7.19 -17.97
N ALA A 189 10.84 6.49 -16.92
CA ALA A 189 10.74 6.99 -15.55
C ALA A 189 11.68 8.17 -15.21
N ALA A 190 12.65 8.46 -16.10
CA ALA A 190 13.57 9.60 -15.95
C ALA A 190 12.85 10.96 -16.11
N SER A 191 11.75 11.01 -16.85
CA SER A 191 10.98 12.21 -17.19
C SER A 191 10.26 12.82 -15.98
N HIS A 192 9.89 11.97 -15.01
CA HIS A 192 9.06 12.34 -13.85
C HIS A 192 9.89 12.56 -12.57
N ARG A 193 11.19 12.84 -12.70
CA ARG A 193 12.09 13.08 -11.57
C ARG A 193 11.71 14.35 -10.80
N PRO A 194 11.33 14.26 -9.50
CA PRO A 194 11.45 15.44 -8.64
C PRO A 194 12.94 15.80 -8.47
N GLN A 195 13.26 17.11 -8.49
CA GLN A 195 14.62 17.67 -8.52
C GLN A 195 15.60 17.14 -7.44
N ALA A 196 15.11 16.46 -6.40
CA ALA A 196 15.91 15.88 -5.33
C ALA A 196 16.86 14.74 -5.78
N ALA A 197 16.52 13.99 -6.85
CA ALA A 197 17.32 12.85 -7.31
C ALA A 197 18.59 13.27 -8.09
N THR A 198 18.59 14.44 -8.73
CA THR A 198 19.64 14.84 -9.67
C THR A 198 20.97 15.22 -8.99
N ARG A 199 20.96 15.59 -7.71
CA ARG A 199 22.16 16.11 -7.01
C ARG A 199 23.16 15.03 -6.55
N HIS A 200 22.79 13.75 -6.49
CA HIS A 200 23.68 12.72 -5.95
C HIS A 200 24.63 12.07 -6.99
N ARG A 201 24.38 12.27 -8.29
CA ARG A 201 25.18 11.67 -9.37
C ARG A 201 26.55 12.34 -9.64
N ARG A 202 26.89 13.43 -8.94
CA ARG A 202 28.14 14.20 -9.20
C ARG A 202 29.28 13.94 -8.21
N ARG A 203 29.21 12.90 -7.38
CA ARG A 203 30.33 12.51 -6.52
C ARG A 203 30.52 10.99 -6.54
N THR A 204 31.19 10.53 -7.58
CA THR A 204 32.03 9.33 -7.58
C THR A 204 33.35 9.74 -8.20
#